data_AF-A0A965ZWQ9-F1
#
_entry.id   AF-A0A965ZWQ9-F1
#
_cell.length_a   1.000
_cell.length_b   1.000
_cell.length_c   1.000
_cell.angle_alpha   90.00
_cell.angle_beta   90.00
_cell.angle_gamma   90.00
#
_symmetry.space_group_name_H-M   'P 1'
#
loop_
_entity.id
_entity.type
_entity.pdbx_description
1 polymer ?
#
loop_
_entity_poly.entity_id
_entity_poly.type
_entity_poly.pdbx_seq_one_letter_code
_entity_poly.pdbx_strand_id
1 'polypeptide(L)'
;MCTCSRKLPDRKLAPILKSAALKPQLGDAVDGKALRVVNQIDSSLQRAEQLIAELREISRLDSGKQMPRRQHFPVAALFESLAQEFQPSAAAKTLELKVIPSGAWLYSDQGLVHRMLQNLVSNAIKYTPRGRVVLGVRRRPEGAELQV
;
A
#
# COMPACT_ATOMS: atom_id res chain seq x y z
N MET A 1 46.92 20.07 -12.80
CA MET A 1 46.84 18.60 -12.93
C MET A 1 45.48 18.16 -12.43
N CYS A 2 44.56 17.84 -13.36
CA CYS A 2 43.22 17.34 -13.05
C CYS A 2 43.26 15.82 -12.88
N THR A 3 42.76 15.28 -11.77
CA THR A 3 42.50 13.85 -11.63
C THR A 3 40.99 13.59 -11.66
N CYS A 4 40.57 12.99 -12.76
CA CYS A 4 39.24 12.50 -13.06
C CYS A 4 38.95 11.24 -12.22
N SER A 5 38.01 11.32 -11.28
CA SER A 5 37.48 10.15 -10.57
C SER A 5 36.00 9.99 -10.95
N ARG A 6 35.74 9.21 -12.00
CA ARG A 6 34.40 8.75 -12.38
C ARG A 6 33.93 7.70 -11.36
N LYS A 7 33.09 8.12 -10.40
CA LYS A 7 32.21 7.21 -9.67
C LYS A 7 31.03 6.83 -10.57
N LEU A 8 30.90 5.54 -10.88
CA LEU A 8 29.65 4.97 -11.40
C LEU A 8 28.58 5.06 -10.30
N PRO A 9 27.38 5.61 -10.56
CA PRO A 9 26.28 5.51 -9.61
C PRO A 9 25.54 4.17 -9.78
N ASP A 10 25.33 3.51 -8.64
CA ASP A 10 24.52 2.31 -8.46
C ASP A 10 23.17 2.41 -9.19
N ARG A 11 22.93 1.45 -10.08
CA ARG A 11 21.63 1.18 -10.71
C ARG A 11 20.63 0.72 -9.65
N LYS A 12 20.07 1.66 -8.90
CA LYS A 12 18.84 1.43 -8.14
C LYS A 12 17.73 1.12 -9.14
N LEU A 13 17.13 -0.06 -8.99
CA LEU A 13 15.98 -0.59 -9.73
C LEU A 13 14.89 0.49 -9.82
N ALA A 14 14.81 1.14 -10.99
CA ALA A 14 13.71 2.04 -11.29
C ALA A 14 12.43 1.21 -11.48
N PRO A 15 11.27 1.65 -10.97
CA PRO A 15 10.01 0.98 -11.22
C PRO A 15 9.76 0.94 -12.72
N ILE A 16 9.70 -0.27 -13.25
CA ILE A 16 9.48 -0.57 -14.65
C ILE A 16 8.07 -0.05 -14.99
N LEU A 17 7.99 0.90 -15.93
CA LEU A 17 6.77 1.41 -16.53
C LEU A 17 5.84 2.22 -15.60
N LYS A 18 6.23 3.47 -15.31
CA LYS A 18 5.23 4.52 -15.06
C LYS A 18 4.89 5.16 -16.41
N SER A 19 3.63 5.13 -16.83
CA SER A 19 3.08 5.88 -17.98
C SER A 19 3.40 7.40 -17.97
N ALA A 20 3.88 7.94 -16.84
CA ALA A 20 4.49 9.26 -16.75
C ALA A 20 5.79 9.43 -17.59
N ALA A 21 6.52 8.37 -17.88
CA ALA A 21 7.75 8.41 -18.68
C ALA A 21 7.51 8.46 -20.20
N LEU A 22 6.28 8.19 -20.64
CA LEU A 22 5.89 8.19 -22.06
C LEU A 22 5.15 9.46 -22.49
N LYS A 23 4.99 10.45 -21.59
CA LYS A 23 4.33 11.73 -21.90
C LYS A 23 5.17 12.74 -22.69
N PRO A 24 6.50 12.87 -22.52
CA PRO A 24 7.26 13.89 -23.23
C PRO A 24 7.78 13.46 -24.62
N GLN A 25 7.56 12.20 -25.05
CA GLN A 25 8.13 11.67 -26.29
C GLN A 25 7.12 11.49 -27.44
N LEU A 26 5.83 11.70 -27.20
CA LEU A 26 4.84 11.79 -28.26
C LEU A 26 4.33 13.22 -28.30
N GLY A 27 4.65 13.94 -29.39
CA GLY A 27 4.09 15.25 -29.69
C GLY A 27 2.56 15.22 -29.74
N ASP A 28 1.95 16.40 -29.82
CA ASP A 28 0.53 16.79 -29.61
C ASP A 28 -0.59 16.01 -30.37
N ALA A 29 -0.37 14.77 -30.78
CA ALA A 29 -1.35 13.90 -31.43
C ALA A 29 -1.36 12.48 -30.81
N VAL A 30 -1.41 12.36 -29.48
CA VAL A 30 -1.73 11.07 -28.85
C VAL A 30 -3.25 10.95 -28.76
N ASP A 31 -3.80 10.28 -29.76
CA ASP A 31 -5.20 9.90 -29.86
C ASP A 31 -5.69 9.34 -28.52
N GLY A 32 -6.78 9.89 -27.97
CA GLY A 32 -7.28 9.57 -26.62
C GLY A 32 -7.59 8.07 -26.41
N LYS A 33 -7.67 7.30 -27.50
CA LYS A 33 -7.72 5.83 -27.50
C LYS A 33 -6.39 5.18 -27.10
N ALA A 34 -5.26 5.62 -27.64
CA ALA A 34 -3.94 5.05 -27.32
C ALA A 34 -3.61 5.22 -25.82
N LEU A 35 -3.92 6.40 -25.26
CA LEU A 35 -3.73 6.67 -23.84
C LEU A 35 -4.63 5.81 -22.94
N ARG A 36 -5.86 5.51 -23.39
CA ARG A 36 -6.77 4.58 -22.68
C ARG A 36 -6.24 3.15 -22.69
N VAL A 37 -5.73 2.68 -23.83
CA VAL A 37 -5.15 1.33 -23.95
C VAL A 37 -3.91 1.19 -23.05
N VAL A 38 -3.04 2.20 -23.01
CA VAL A 38 -1.88 2.22 -22.11
C VAL A 38 -2.31 2.16 -20.64
N ASN A 39 -3.29 2.97 -20.23
CA ASN A 39 -3.81 2.92 -18.85
C ASN A 39 -4.45 1.55 -18.51
N GLN A 40 -5.09 0.91 -19.50
CA GLN A 40 -5.70 -0.40 -19.32
C GLN A 40 -4.64 -1.50 -19.17
N ILE A 41 -3.53 -1.40 -19.89
CA ILE A 41 -2.37 -2.28 -19.73
C ILE A 41 -1.73 -2.06 -18.35
N ASP A 42 -1.47 -0.82 -17.94
CA ASP A 42 -0.91 -0.49 -16.61
C ASP A 42 -1.79 -1.06 -15.48
N SER A 43 -3.11 -0.88 -15.57
CA SER A 43 -4.05 -1.42 -14.58
C SER A 43 -4.05 -2.95 -14.52
N SER A 44 -3.79 -3.61 -15.65
CA SER A 44 -3.76 -5.07 -15.74
C SER A 44 -2.44 -5.63 -15.20
N LEU A 45 -1.34 -4.92 -15.45
CA LEU A 45 -0.03 -5.24 -14.86
C LEU A 45 -0.06 -5.10 -13.34
N GLN A 46 -0.62 -4.00 -12.81
CA GLN A 46 -0.80 -3.82 -11.37
C GLN A 46 -1.63 -4.94 -10.73
N ARG A 47 -2.67 -5.42 -11.43
CA ARG A 47 -3.47 -6.56 -10.96
C ARG A 47 -2.65 -7.85 -10.93
N ALA A 48 -1.86 -8.12 -11.96
CA ALA A 48 -1.00 -9.31 -12.00
C ALA A 48 0.07 -9.27 -10.89
N GLU A 49 0.70 -8.12 -10.66
CA GLU A 49 1.67 -7.93 -9.57
C GLU A 49 1.03 -8.17 -8.20
N GLN A 50 -0.19 -7.68 -8.00
CA GLN A 50 -0.95 -7.89 -6.77
C GLN A 50 -1.27 -9.38 -6.55
N LEU A 51 -1.73 -10.11 -7.58
CA LEU A 51 -1.99 -11.55 -7.50
C LEU A 51 -0.73 -12.37 -7.20
N ILE A 52 0.42 -12.00 -7.78
CA ILE A 52 1.71 -12.66 -7.52
C ILE A 52 2.17 -12.40 -6.08
N ALA A 53 1.97 -11.18 -5.56
CA ALA A 53 2.28 -10.84 -4.18
C ALA A 53 1.38 -11.61 -3.20
N GLU A 54 0.09 -11.74 -3.49
CA GLU A 54 -0.87 -12.51 -2.71
C GLU A 54 -0.50 -14.01 -2.69
N LEU A 55 -0.17 -14.61 -3.85
CA LEU A 55 0.25 -16.01 -3.93
C LEU A 55 1.54 -16.27 -3.14
N ARG A 56 2.51 -15.35 -3.20
CA ARG A 56 3.75 -15.44 -2.42
C ARG A 56 3.48 -15.36 -0.92
N GLU A 57 2.51 -14.55 -0.50
CA GLU A 57 2.11 -14.46 0.90
C GLU A 57 1.47 -15.77 1.37
N ILE A 58 0.59 -16.37 0.55
CA ILE A 58 -0.05 -17.67 0.82
C ILE A 58 1.02 -18.77 0.96
N SER A 59 1.94 -18.88 0.01
CA SER A 59 3.02 -19.88 0.07
C SER A 59 3.95 -19.70 1.28
N ARG A 60 4.16 -18.46 1.73
CA ARG A 60 4.95 -18.18 2.94
C ARG A 60 4.20 -18.56 4.21
N LEU A 61 2.90 -18.30 4.28
CA LEU A 61 2.03 -18.69 5.40
C LEU A 61 1.86 -20.21 5.49
N ASP A 62 1.64 -20.90 4.38
CA ASP A 62 1.45 -22.36 4.31
C ASP A 62 2.71 -23.16 4.65
N SER A 63 3.89 -22.57 4.43
CA SER A 63 5.16 -23.26 4.70
C SER A 63 5.44 -23.50 6.20
N GLY A 64 4.65 -22.92 7.11
CA GLY A 64 4.87 -22.99 8.56
C GLY A 64 6.18 -22.36 9.05
N LYS A 65 6.99 -21.79 8.15
CA LYS A 65 8.34 -21.27 8.45
C LYS A 65 8.36 -19.89 9.11
N GLN A 66 7.24 -19.18 9.09
CA GLN A 66 7.14 -17.87 9.73
C GLN A 66 6.34 -17.97 11.02
N MET A 67 7.02 -18.28 12.12
CA MET A 67 6.42 -18.22 13.45
C MET A 67 6.05 -16.76 13.77
N PRO A 68 4.76 -16.44 13.97
CA PRO A 68 4.33 -15.10 14.36
C PRO A 68 4.99 -14.72 15.68
N ARG A 69 5.64 -13.55 15.73
CA ARG A 69 6.19 -13.00 16.97
C ARG A 69 5.09 -12.28 17.72
N ARG A 70 4.30 -13.04 18.48
CA ARG A 70 3.20 -12.49 19.26
C ARG A 70 3.73 -11.65 20.41
N GLN A 71 3.27 -10.41 20.48
CA GLN A 71 3.58 -9.49 21.56
C GLN A 71 2.38 -8.59 21.85
N HIS A 72 2.36 -7.99 23.03
CA HIS A 72 1.39 -6.95 23.35
C HIS A 72 1.80 -5.63 22.67
N PHE A 73 0.87 -5.00 21.97
CA PHE A 73 1.08 -3.68 21.39
C PHE A 73 -0.20 -2.84 21.43
N PRO A 74 -0.08 -1.50 21.55
CA PRO A 74 -1.23 -0.61 21.54
C PRO A 74 -1.78 -0.45 20.11
N VAL A 75 -3.11 -0.52 19.97
CA VAL A 75 -3.79 -0.29 18.67
C VAL A 75 -3.55 1.12 18.15
N ALA A 76 -3.45 2.11 19.05
CA ALA A 76 -3.18 3.49 18.70
C ALA A 76 -1.90 3.65 17.85
N ALA A 77 -0.78 3.06 18.30
CA ALA A 77 0.49 3.16 17.57
C ALA A 77 0.43 2.49 16.18
N LEU A 78 -0.28 1.36 16.08
CA LEU A 78 -0.52 0.69 14.81
C LEU A 78 -1.34 1.57 13.84
N PHE A 79 -2.41 2.18 14.35
CA PHE A 79 -3.27 3.05 13.54
C PHE A 79 -2.59 4.36 13.15
N GLU A 80 -1.76 4.93 14.02
CA GLU A 80 -0.95 6.12 13.71
C GLU A 80 0.03 5.85 12.57
N SER A 81 0.74 4.71 12.61
CA SER A 81 1.64 4.30 11.53
C SER A 81 0.90 4.20 10.19
N LEU A 82 -0.26 3.54 10.16
CA LEU A 82 -1.09 3.41 8.96
C LEU A 82 -1.63 4.77 8.48
N ALA A 83 -2.03 5.64 9.40
CA ALA A 83 -2.48 6.98 9.05
C ALA A 83 -1.36 7.78 8.38
N GLN A 84 -0.15 7.77 8.95
CA GLN A 84 1.01 8.46 8.37
C GLN A 84 1.32 7.95 6.95
N GLU A 85 1.20 6.64 6.71
CA GLU A 85 1.44 6.03 5.40
C GLU A 85 0.37 6.42 4.36
N PHE A 86 -0.91 6.42 4.75
CA PHE A 86 -2.02 6.52 3.80
C PHE A 86 -2.69 7.90 3.72
N GLN A 87 -2.46 8.82 4.67
CA GLN A 87 -2.97 10.19 4.62
C GLN A 87 -2.65 10.89 3.29
N PRO A 88 -1.40 10.87 2.77
CA PRO A 88 -1.08 11.50 1.50
C PRO A 88 -1.87 10.91 0.32
N SER A 89 -2.05 9.59 0.30
CA SER A 89 -2.79 8.88 -0.75
C SER A 89 -4.29 9.17 -0.71
N ALA A 90 -4.87 9.26 0.48
CA ALA A 90 -6.27 9.66 0.66
C ALA A 90 -6.48 11.13 0.25
N ALA A 91 -5.59 12.04 0.68
CA ALA A 91 -5.63 13.45 0.32
C ALA A 91 -5.52 13.68 -1.19
N ALA A 92 -4.65 12.93 -1.89
CA ALA A 92 -4.54 12.99 -3.35
C ALA A 92 -5.85 12.62 -4.09
N LYS A 93 -6.73 11.85 -3.45
CA LYS A 93 -8.08 11.52 -3.95
C LYS A 93 -9.20 12.37 -3.35
N THR A 94 -8.86 13.40 -2.56
CA THR A 94 -9.85 14.20 -1.81
C THR A 94 -10.75 13.33 -0.91
N LEU A 95 -10.17 12.27 -0.33
CA LEU A 95 -10.81 11.40 0.66
C LEU A 95 -10.32 11.77 2.06
N GLU A 96 -11.22 11.74 3.03
CA GLU A 96 -10.85 11.85 4.44
C GLU A 96 -10.46 10.47 4.98
N LEU A 97 -9.23 10.29 5.46
CA LEU A 97 -8.85 9.12 6.25
C LEU A 97 -8.99 9.47 7.73
N LYS A 98 -9.93 8.83 8.42
CA LYS A 98 -10.23 9.08 9.83
C LYS A 98 -9.83 7.90 10.69
N VAL A 99 -9.02 8.14 11.71
CA VAL A 99 -8.69 7.16 12.74
C VAL A 99 -9.53 7.44 13.98
N ILE A 100 -10.23 6.42 14.47
CA ILE A 100 -10.93 6.50 15.76
C ILE A 100 -9.94 6.19 16.88
N PRO A 101 -9.72 7.12 17.82
CA PRO A 101 -8.83 6.89 18.96
C PRO A 101 -9.25 5.67 19.77
N SER A 102 -8.28 4.87 20.21
CA SER A 102 -8.53 3.67 21.00
C SER A 102 -7.41 3.40 21.99
N GLY A 103 -7.78 3.09 23.23
CA GLY A 103 -6.86 2.58 24.26
C GLY A 103 -6.77 1.05 24.28
N ALA A 104 -7.21 0.36 23.22
CA ALA A 104 -7.13 -1.09 23.14
C ALA A 104 -5.69 -1.58 22.93
N TRP A 105 -5.39 -2.74 23.51
CA TRP A 105 -4.14 -3.47 23.31
C TRP A 105 -4.47 -4.81 22.64
N LEU A 106 -3.62 -5.25 21.73
CA LEU A 106 -3.73 -6.55 21.06
C LEU A 106 -2.55 -7.44 21.44
N TYR A 107 -2.79 -8.74 21.45
CA TYR A 107 -1.75 -9.76 21.58
C TYR A 107 -1.64 -10.53 20.26
N SER A 108 -0.74 -10.10 19.38
CA SER A 108 -0.53 -10.69 18.06
C SER A 108 0.84 -10.28 17.51
N ASP A 109 1.17 -10.70 16.29
CA ASP A 109 2.32 -10.17 15.55
C ASP A 109 1.93 -8.84 14.92
N GLN A 110 2.47 -7.74 15.44
CA GLN A 110 2.16 -6.39 14.97
C GLN A 110 2.46 -6.20 13.49
N GLY A 111 3.51 -6.84 12.96
CA GLY A 111 3.90 -6.74 11.56
C GLY A 111 2.89 -7.42 10.63
N LEU A 112 2.38 -8.59 11.03
CA LEU A 112 1.33 -9.28 10.29
C LEU A 112 0.02 -8.50 10.29
N VAL A 113 -0.39 -7.98 11.45
CA VAL A 113 -1.61 -7.16 11.54
C VAL A 113 -1.46 -5.86 10.74
N HIS A 114 -0.30 -5.21 10.78
CA HIS A 114 -0.02 -4.03 9.97
C HIS A 114 -0.18 -4.31 8.47
N ARG A 115 0.39 -5.42 7.97
CA ARG A 115 0.26 -5.80 6.56
C ARG A 115 -1.19 -6.09 6.16
N MET A 116 -1.94 -6.78 7.02
CA MET A 116 -3.37 -7.02 6.79
C MET A 116 -4.14 -5.70 6.65
N LEU A 117 -3.96 -4.78 7.60
CA LEU A 117 -4.65 -3.49 7.57
C LEU A 117 -4.18 -2.61 6.42
N GLN A 118 -2.90 -2.65 6.05
CA GLN A 118 -2.36 -1.94 4.89
C GLN A 118 -3.10 -2.34 3.62
N ASN A 119 -3.34 -3.64 3.42
CA ASN A 119 -4.12 -4.13 2.28
C ASN A 119 -5.57 -3.64 2.32
N LEU A 120 -6.22 -3.67 3.49
CA LEU A 120 -7.59 -3.21 3.63
C LEU A 120 -7.72 -1.69 3.38
N VAL A 121 -6.86 -0.88 3.97
CA VAL A 121 -6.86 0.59 3.81
C VAL A 121 -6.51 0.99 2.38
N SER A 122 -5.52 0.34 1.77
CA SER A 122 -5.18 0.54 0.36
C SER A 122 -6.38 0.25 -0.54
N ASN A 123 -7.09 -0.86 -0.31
CA ASN A 123 -8.30 -1.20 -1.04
C ASN A 123 -9.43 -0.17 -0.79
N ALA A 124 -9.63 0.25 0.46
CA ALA A 124 -10.65 1.25 0.80
C ALA A 124 -10.40 2.59 0.07
N ILE A 125 -9.16 3.08 0.05
CA ILE A 125 -8.79 4.30 -0.70
C ILE A 125 -8.87 4.08 -2.22
N LYS A 126 -8.52 2.88 -2.69
CA LYS A 126 -8.56 2.55 -4.12
C LYS A 126 -10.00 2.59 -4.66
N TYR A 127 -10.94 2.01 -3.92
CA TYR A 127 -12.30 1.76 -4.39
C TYR A 127 -13.35 2.74 -3.87
N THR A 128 -13.02 3.61 -2.90
CA THR A 128 -13.92 4.69 -2.46
C THR A 128 -13.78 5.88 -3.40
N PRO A 129 -14.84 6.27 -4.14
CA PRO A 129 -14.75 7.37 -5.10
C PRO A 129 -14.75 8.74 -4.43
N ARG A 130 -15.54 8.91 -3.35
CA ARG A 130 -15.70 10.16 -2.57
C ARG A 130 -16.12 9.85 -1.14
N GLY A 131 -15.84 10.75 -0.21
CA GLY A 131 -16.24 10.62 1.20
C GLY A 131 -15.05 10.33 2.10
N ARG A 132 -15.18 9.32 2.96
CA ARG A 132 -14.19 9.01 4.00
C ARG A 132 -13.98 7.51 4.20
N VAL A 133 -12.78 7.15 4.64
CA VAL A 133 -12.38 5.82 5.10
C VAL A 133 -12.13 5.89 6.61
N VAL A 134 -12.63 4.93 7.40
CA VAL A 134 -12.62 5.02 8.87
C VAL A 134 -11.93 3.82 9.48
N LEU A 135 -10.74 4.03 10.03
CA LEU A 135 -9.99 3.01 10.76
C LEU A 135 -10.42 3.00 12.24
N GLY A 136 -10.91 1.87 12.72
CA GLY A 136 -11.43 1.73 14.07
C GLY A 136 -11.25 0.33 14.64
N VAL A 137 -11.46 0.21 15.96
CA VAL A 137 -11.48 -1.08 16.66
C VAL A 137 -12.67 -1.15 17.58
N ARG A 138 -13.35 -2.29 17.61
CA ARG A 138 -14.41 -2.62 18.56
C ARG A 138 -13.99 -3.77 19.44
N ARG A 139 -14.24 -3.65 20.74
CA ARG A 139 -14.10 -4.78 21.66
C ARG A 139 -15.28 -5.74 21.48
N ARG A 140 -14.99 -7.04 21.44
CA ARG A 140 -15.95 -8.13 21.36
C ARG A 140 -15.70 -9.10 22.53
N PRO A 141 -16.67 -9.96 22.89
CA PRO A 141 -16.51 -10.89 24.00
C PRO A 141 -15.26 -11.78 23.87
N GLU A 142 -14.90 -12.17 22.64
CA GLU A 142 -13.77 -13.07 22.36
C GLU A 142 -12.53 -12.37 21.78
N GLY A 143 -12.48 -11.04 21.81
CA GLY A 143 -11.31 -10.30 21.34
C GLY A 143 -11.60 -8.90 20.83
N ALA A 144 -10.95 -8.55 19.72
CA ALA A 144 -11.08 -7.24 19.11
C ALA A 144 -11.36 -7.38 17.60
N GLU A 145 -12.27 -6.55 17.11
CA GLU A 145 -12.64 -6.45 15.71
C GLU A 145 -12.05 -5.16 15.14
N LEU A 146 -11.13 -5.29 14.18
CA LEU A 146 -10.55 -4.16 13.45
C LEU A 146 -11.42 -3.85 12.23
N GLN A 147 -11.71 -2.56 12.01
CA GLN A 147 -12.64 -2.08 10.97
C GLN A 147 -11.97 -0.98 10.13
N VAL A 148 -12.24 -0.96 8.82
CA VAL A 148 -11.74 0.03 7.83
C VAL A 148 -12.92 0.59 7.03
#